data_AF-J2RKT4-F1
#
_entry.id   AF-J2RKT4-F1
#
_cell.length_a   1.000
_cell.length_b   1.000
_cell.length_c   1.000
_cell.angle_alpha   90.00
_cell.angle_beta   90.00
_cell.angle_gamma   90.00
#
_symmetry.space_group_name_H-M   'P 1'
#
loop_
_entity.id
_entity.type
_entity.pdbx_description
1 polymer ?
#
loop_
_entity_poly.entity_id
_entity_poly.type
_entity_poly.pdbx_seq_one_letter_code
_entity_poly.pdbx_strand_id
1 'polypeptide(L)'
;MIMLQFFLVLPHDARYENQGGDVIDCDFFRDLDLNSLIALVAVYEEGNVSRAACRLHLTQPAVSNKLAVLRCLLDDQLFVRSAKGVTPTTELTVMMAKIIPALELIEGVLKCSQTKV
;
A
#
# COMPACT_ATOMS: atom_id res chain seq x y z
N MET A 1 -37.06 -18.60 7.01
CA MET A 1 -35.99 -18.96 6.05
C MET A 1 -36.00 -17.97 4.91
N ILE A 2 -35.39 -16.80 5.14
CA ILE A 2 -34.98 -15.79 4.15
C ILE A 2 -33.72 -15.15 4.75
N MET A 3 -32.68 -14.99 3.93
CA MET A 3 -31.42 -14.29 4.23
C MET A 3 -31.62 -12.90 4.82
N LEU A 4 -30.70 -12.44 5.67
CA LEU A 4 -29.99 -11.17 5.43
C LEU A 4 -28.69 -11.11 6.23
N GLN A 5 -27.58 -10.94 5.51
CA GLN A 5 -26.26 -10.57 6.03
C GLN A 5 -26.35 -9.18 6.69
N PHE A 6 -26.01 -9.08 7.96
CA PHE A 6 -25.71 -7.80 8.61
C PHE A 6 -24.27 -7.85 9.14
N PHE A 7 -23.37 -7.34 8.30
CA PHE A 7 -22.39 -6.32 8.64
C PHE A 7 -21.93 -6.30 10.11
N LEU A 8 -20.88 -7.07 10.39
CA LEU A 8 -20.08 -6.91 11.60
C LEU A 8 -18.87 -6.05 11.23
N VAL A 9 -19.11 -4.76 11.00
CA VAL A 9 -18.06 -3.74 11.04
C VAL A 9 -17.89 -3.37 12.50
N LEU A 10 -16.81 -3.88 13.09
CA LEU A 10 -16.31 -3.32 14.34
C LEU A 10 -15.71 -1.93 14.04
N PRO A 11 -15.92 -0.96 14.93
CA PRO A 11 -15.31 0.35 14.82
C PRO A 11 -13.79 0.24 14.92
N HIS A 12 -13.10 0.86 13.96
CA HIS A 12 -11.67 1.15 14.02
C HIS A 12 -11.45 2.23 15.09
N ASP A 13 -11.46 1.81 16.36
CA ASP A 13 -11.31 2.66 17.52
C ASP A 13 -9.99 3.44 17.46
N ALA A 14 -10.08 4.69 17.01
CA ALA A 14 -9.55 5.87 17.67
C ALA A 14 -8.37 5.66 18.64
N ARG A 15 -7.15 5.44 18.15
CA ARG A 15 -5.90 5.71 18.88
C ARG A 15 -4.75 6.13 17.95
N TYR A 16 -4.82 7.37 17.45
CA TYR A 16 -3.64 8.12 17.01
C TYR A 16 -3.44 9.35 17.89
N GLU A 17 -3.50 9.18 19.21
CA GLU A 17 -3.09 10.22 20.15
C GLU A 17 -1.60 10.05 20.48
N ASN A 18 -0.85 11.11 20.19
CA ASN A 18 0.58 11.29 20.41
C ASN A 18 1.02 10.96 21.84
N GLN A 19 1.81 9.88 22.04
CA GLN A 19 2.73 9.72 23.17
C GLN A 19 3.93 8.83 22.78
N GLY A 20 5.14 9.40 22.75
CA GLY A 20 6.43 8.67 22.89
C GLY A 20 6.89 7.81 21.70
N GLY A 21 8.19 7.85 21.39
CA GLY A 21 8.79 7.12 20.28
C GLY A 21 8.90 5.59 20.46
N ASP A 22 9.23 4.95 19.34
CA ASP A 22 9.93 3.67 19.19
C ASP A 22 9.19 2.33 19.41
N VAL A 23 7.93 2.19 18.96
CA VAL A 23 7.41 0.83 18.67
C VAL A 23 6.70 0.81 17.33
N ILE A 24 7.25 0.01 16.40
CA ILE A 24 6.56 -0.38 15.17
C ILE A 24 5.36 -1.24 15.59
N ASP A 25 4.14 -0.82 15.24
CA ASP A 25 2.93 -1.62 15.48
C ASP A 25 2.91 -2.85 14.58
N CYS A 26 3.44 -3.97 15.10
CA CYS A 26 3.51 -5.23 14.39
C CYS A 26 2.14 -5.78 13.97
N ASP A 27 1.05 -5.44 14.67
CA ASP A 27 -0.28 -5.93 14.33
C ASP A 27 -0.84 -5.16 13.14
N PHE A 28 -0.61 -3.85 13.05
CA PHE A 28 -0.89 -3.07 11.84
C PHE A 28 -0.11 -3.58 10.62
N PHE A 29 1.18 -3.93 10.82
CA PHE A 29 2.03 -4.44 9.73
C PHE A 29 1.81 -5.91 9.38
N ARG A 30 1.05 -6.67 10.19
CA ARG A 30 0.82 -8.10 9.93
C ARG A 30 0.12 -8.35 8.61
N ASP A 31 -0.81 -7.47 8.26
CA ASP A 31 -1.58 -7.54 7.03
C ASP A 31 -0.96 -6.69 5.90
N LEU A 32 0.11 -5.93 6.21
CA LEU A 32 0.82 -5.06 5.27
C LEU A 32 2.19 -5.65 4.90
N ASP A 33 2.31 -6.16 3.68
CA ASP A 33 3.59 -6.62 3.15
C ASP A 33 4.30 -5.56 2.29
N LEU A 34 5.64 -5.56 2.31
CA LEU A 34 6.46 -4.63 1.53
C LEU A 34 6.22 -4.76 0.02
N ASN A 35 5.92 -5.95 -0.48
CA ASN A 35 5.65 -6.15 -1.92
C ASN A 35 4.34 -5.47 -2.34
N SER A 36 3.38 -5.30 -1.43
CA SER A 36 2.15 -4.55 -1.67
C SER A 36 2.44 -3.06 -1.78
N LEU A 37 3.31 -2.51 -0.91
CA LEU A 37 3.80 -1.14 -1.06
C LEU A 37 4.58 -0.93 -2.38
N ILE A 38 5.43 -1.87 -2.77
CA ILE A 38 6.13 -1.82 -4.06
C ILE A 38 5.14 -1.87 -5.25
N ALA A 39 4.08 -2.68 -5.15
CA ALA A 39 3.01 -2.70 -6.14
C ALA A 39 2.28 -1.36 -6.24
N LEU A 40 2.02 -0.71 -5.10
CA LEU A 40 1.42 0.62 -5.05
C LEU A 40 2.29 1.67 -5.74
N VAL A 41 3.58 1.71 -5.40
CA VAL A 41 4.55 2.65 -6.02
C VAL A 41 4.64 2.42 -7.52
N ALA A 42 4.73 1.17 -7.98
CA ALA A 42 4.79 0.88 -9.42
C ALA A 42 3.53 1.36 -10.16
N VAL A 43 2.34 1.21 -9.58
CA VAL A 43 1.10 1.69 -10.19
C VAL A 43 1.02 3.22 -10.16
N TYR A 44 1.50 3.85 -9.10
CA TYR A 44 1.62 5.30 -8.99
C TYR A 44 2.51 5.89 -10.08
N GLU A 45 3.68 5.30 -10.32
CA GLU A 45 4.63 5.77 -11.34
C GLU A 45 4.16 5.47 -12.78
N GLU A 46 3.60 4.29 -13.03
CA GLU A 46 3.18 3.88 -14.37
C GLU A 46 1.83 4.48 -14.80
N GLY A 47 0.97 4.87 -13.84
CA GLY A 47 -0.41 5.31 -14.08
C GLY A 47 -1.29 4.22 -14.71
N ASN A 48 -0.83 2.97 -14.72
CA ASN A 48 -1.49 1.86 -15.40
C ASN A 48 -1.15 0.52 -14.72
N VAL A 49 -2.19 -0.20 -14.29
CA VAL A 49 -2.04 -1.45 -13.53
C VAL A 49 -1.38 -2.56 -14.36
N SER A 50 -1.70 -2.66 -15.65
CA SER A 50 -1.12 -3.69 -16.53
C SER A 50 0.37 -3.42 -16.79
N ARG A 51 0.76 -2.15 -16.95
CA ARG A 51 2.18 -1.77 -17.09
C ARG A 51 2.96 -2.02 -15.80
N ALA A 52 2.40 -1.67 -14.65
CA ALA A 52 2.99 -1.98 -13.35
C ALA A 52 3.17 -3.49 -13.15
N ALA A 53 2.17 -4.30 -13.52
CA ALA A 53 2.28 -5.76 -13.49
C ALA A 53 3.43 -6.28 -14.36
N CYS A 54 3.57 -5.75 -15.58
CA CYS A 54 4.69 -6.07 -16.46
C CYS A 54 6.05 -5.72 -15.84
N ARG A 55 6.19 -4.50 -15.28
CA ARG A 55 7.41 -4.04 -14.58
C ARG A 55 7.78 -4.91 -13.39
N LEU A 56 6.79 -5.41 -12.66
CA LEU A 56 7.00 -6.23 -11.46
C LEU A 56 7.10 -7.73 -11.78
N HIS A 57 7.03 -8.14 -13.04
CA HIS A 57 6.94 -9.55 -13.45
C HIS A 57 5.79 -10.30 -12.77
N LEU A 58 4.66 -9.62 -12.58
CA LEU A 58 3.45 -10.16 -11.97
C LEU A 58 2.30 -10.18 -13.00
N THR A 59 1.25 -10.92 -12.67
CA THR A 59 -0.01 -10.81 -13.40
C THR A 59 -0.81 -9.59 -12.91
N GLN A 60 -1.62 -8.99 -13.80
CA GLN A 60 -2.49 -7.88 -13.41
C GLN A 60 -3.45 -8.22 -12.26
N PRO A 61 -4.04 -9.43 -12.17
CA PRO A 61 -4.83 -9.82 -10.98
C PRO A 61 -4.01 -9.83 -9.69
N ALA A 62 -2.74 -10.27 -9.73
CA ALA A 62 -1.88 -10.25 -8.55
C ALA A 62 -1.63 -8.82 -8.06
N VAL A 63 -1.33 -7.88 -8.96
CA VAL A 63 -1.20 -6.45 -8.62
C VAL A 63 -2.52 -5.88 -8.09
N SER A 64 -3.65 -6.22 -8.73
CA SER A 64 -4.97 -5.73 -8.31
C SER A 64 -5.34 -6.22 -6.91
N ASN A 65 -5.02 -7.47 -6.57
CA ASN A 65 -5.22 -8.02 -5.22
C ASN A 65 -4.36 -7.29 -4.18
N LYS A 66 -3.09 -7.01 -4.48
CA LYS A 66 -2.23 -6.21 -3.60
C LYS A 66 -2.79 -4.81 -3.33
N LEU A 67 -3.30 -4.14 -4.36
CA LEU A 67 -3.98 -2.85 -4.19
C LEU A 67 -5.28 -2.96 -3.38
N ALA A 68 -6.01 -4.08 -3.50
CA ALA A 68 -7.23 -4.29 -2.73
C ALA A 68 -6.94 -4.41 -1.23
N VAL A 69 -5.89 -5.12 -0.84
CA VAL A 69 -5.44 -5.20 0.57
C VAL A 69 -5.14 -3.80 1.11
N LEU A 70 -4.39 -2.99 0.36
CA LEU A 70 -4.05 -1.63 0.76
C LEU A 70 -5.27 -0.71 0.89
N ARG A 71 -6.27 -0.85 0.01
CA ARG A 71 -7.54 -0.11 0.12
C ARG A 71 -8.30 -0.47 1.39
N CYS A 72 -8.31 -1.76 1.77
CA CYS A 72 -8.96 -2.19 3.01
C CYS A 72 -8.23 -1.65 4.25
N LEU A 73 -6.89 -1.64 4.24
CA LEU A 73 -6.08 -1.18 5.38
C LEU A 73 -6.10 0.34 5.55
N LEU A 74 -6.18 1.09 4.45
CA LEU A 74 -6.14 2.56 4.46
C LEU A 74 -7.54 3.19 4.48
N ASP A 75 -8.59 2.38 4.36
CA ASP A 75 -10.00 2.80 4.25
C ASP A 75 -10.23 3.92 3.21
N ASP A 76 -9.43 3.92 2.14
CA ASP A 76 -9.41 5.01 1.14
C ASP A 76 -9.32 4.49 -0.31
N GLN A 77 -9.87 5.28 -1.23
CA GLN A 77 -9.72 5.08 -2.66
C GLN A 77 -8.35 5.62 -3.10
N LEU A 78 -7.38 4.72 -3.28
CA LEU A 78 -6.02 5.09 -3.72
C LEU A 78 -5.96 5.74 -5.11
N PHE A 79 -6.86 5.34 -6.01
CA PHE A 79 -6.84 5.76 -7.41
C PHE A 79 -8.24 5.98 -7.97
N VAL A 80 -8.37 6.98 -8.83
CA VAL A 80 -9.54 7.22 -9.68
C VAL A 80 -9.31 6.68 -11.09
N ARG A 81 -10.40 6.27 -11.77
CA ARG A 81 -10.32 5.81 -13.16
C ARG A 81 -10.07 6.98 -14.11
N SER A 82 -9.23 6.76 -15.11
CA SER A 82 -8.92 7.71 -16.18
C SER A 82 -8.90 7.02 -17.54
N ALA A 83 -9.01 7.78 -18.62
CA ALA A 83 -9.04 7.25 -19.99
C ALA A 83 -7.81 6.40 -20.36
N LYS A 84 -6.66 6.66 -19.71
CA LYS A 84 -5.38 5.96 -19.97
C LYS A 84 -5.01 4.93 -18.90
N GLY A 85 -5.87 4.71 -17.90
CA GLY A 85 -5.59 3.82 -16.78
C GLY A 85 -6.13 4.38 -15.48
N VAL A 86 -5.23 4.75 -14.58
CA VAL A 86 -5.56 5.24 -13.24
C VAL A 86 -4.82 6.53 -12.93
N THR A 87 -5.41 7.37 -12.10
CA THR A 87 -4.81 8.61 -11.60
C THR A 87 -4.83 8.55 -10.07
N PRO A 88 -3.73 8.88 -9.38
CA PRO A 88 -3.70 8.89 -7.92
C PRO A 88 -4.69 9.93 -7.37
N THR A 89 -5.24 9.66 -6.18
CA THR A 89 -5.94 10.69 -5.41
C THR A 89 -4.94 11.70 -4.82
N THR A 90 -5.45 12.86 -4.40
CA THR A 90 -4.63 13.89 -3.76
C THR A 90 -3.94 13.33 -2.51
N GLU A 91 -4.68 12.54 -1.74
CA GLU A 91 -4.26 11.86 -0.53
C GLU A 91 -3.12 10.88 -0.83
N LEU A 92 -3.27 10.05 -1.89
CA LEU A 92 -2.22 9.14 -2.32
C LEU A 92 -0.95 9.89 -2.75
N THR A 93 -1.09 11.00 -3.49
CA THR A 93 0.07 11.81 -3.91
C THR A 93 0.85 12.35 -2.71
N VAL A 94 0.15 12.87 -1.69
CA VAL A 94 0.78 13.34 -0.44
C VAL A 94 1.46 12.19 0.31
N MET A 95 0.84 11.00 0.32
CA MET A 95 1.40 9.81 0.94
C MET A 95 2.67 9.32 0.23
N MET A 96 2.65 9.28 -1.11
CA MET A 96 3.79 8.84 -1.93
C MET A 96 5.03 9.71 -1.73
N ALA A 97 4.85 11.02 -1.51
CA ALA A 97 5.94 11.92 -1.17
C ALA A 97 6.71 11.53 0.12
N LYS A 98 6.11 10.71 0.98
CA LYS A 98 6.73 10.18 2.20
C LYS A 98 7.12 8.70 2.07
N ILE A 99 6.31 7.89 1.39
CA ILE A 99 6.56 6.45 1.25
C ILE A 99 7.79 6.18 0.39
N ILE A 100 7.93 6.86 -0.76
CA ILE A 100 9.07 6.64 -1.67
C ILE A 100 10.41 6.86 -0.96
N PRO A 101 10.69 8.01 -0.32
CA PRO A 101 11.97 8.21 0.37
C PRO A 101 12.18 7.24 1.54
N ALA A 102 11.11 6.80 2.22
CA ALA A 102 11.23 5.78 3.26
C ALA A 102 11.66 4.42 2.70
N LEU A 103 11.11 4.01 1.55
CA LEU A 103 11.51 2.78 0.87
C LEU A 103 12.95 2.85 0.34
N GLU A 104 13.36 4.00 -0.20
CA GLU A 104 14.74 4.24 -0.63
C GLU A 104 15.73 4.14 0.54
N LEU A 105 15.35 4.68 1.72
CA LEU A 105 16.16 4.55 2.93
C LEU A 105 16.30 3.08 3.36
N ILE A 106 15.19 2.33 3.40
CA ILE A 106 15.21 0.90 3.73
C ILE A 106 16.11 0.15 2.75
N GLU A 107 15.95 0.39 1.45
CA GLU A 107 16.77 -0.21 0.41
C GLU A 107 18.27 0.11 0.60
N GLY A 108 18.60 1.38 0.87
CA GLY A 108 19.97 1.83 1.11
C GLY A 108 20.61 1.14 2.31
N VAL A 109 19.89 1.03 3.43
CA VAL A 109 20.36 0.34 4.64
C VAL A 109 20.60 -1.15 4.37
N LEU A 110 19.63 -1.82 3.74
CA LEU A 110 19.72 -3.25 3.45
C LEU A 110 20.83 -3.57 2.43
N LYS A 111 21.04 -2.72 1.42
CA LYS A 111 22.15 -2.87 0.46
C LYS A 111 23.50 -2.64 1.12
N CYS A 112 23.62 -1.60 1.96
CA CYS A 112 24.87 -1.32 2.67
C CYS A 112 25.32 -2.51 3.53
N SER A 113 24.38 -3.13 4.25
CA SER A 113 24.65 -4.29 5.11
C SER A 113 25.04 -5.58 4.36
N GLN A 114 24.78 -5.67 3.06
CA GLN A 114 25.11 -6.83 2.22
C GLN A 114 26.50 -6.75 1.57
N THR A 115 27.26 -5.69 1.84
CA THR A 115 28.66 -5.57 1.38
C THR A 115 29.53 -6.55 2.16
N LYS A 116 29.64 -7.78 1.64
CA LYS A 116 30.50 -8.84 2.15
C LYS A 116 31.98 -8.46 2.05
N VAL A 117 32.69 -8.72 3.15
CA VAL A 117 34.15 -8.99 3.22
C VAL A 117 34.48 -10.24 2.40
#